data_AF-A0A357MMP1-F1
#
_entry.id   AF-A0A357MMP1-F1
#
_cell.length_a   1.000
_cell.length_b   1.000
_cell.length_c   1.000
_cell.angle_alpha   90.00
_cell.angle_beta   90.00
_cell.angle_gamma   90.00
#
_symmetry.space_group_name_H-M   'P 1'
#
loop_
_entity.id
_entity.type
_entity.pdbx_description
1 polymer ?
#
loop_
_entity_poly.entity_id
_entity_poly.type
_entity_poly.pdbx_seq_one_letter_code
_entity_poly.pdbx_strand_id
1 'polypeptide(L)' 'MWLAGVNTKEMAAAFGYSGPGAIGARRIRLGLPARQRERGTGNSGGWKKTITIAQFYEQELAERMKREASK' A
#
# COMPACT_ATOMS: atom_id res chain seq x y z
N MET A 1 1.88 -4.35 2.42
CA MET A 1 1.98 -2.89 2.15
C MET A 1 1.69 -2.50 0.69
N TRP A 2 2.50 -2.86 -0.31
CA TRP A 2 2.25 -2.43 -1.71
C TRP A 2 0.88 -2.87 -2.25
N LEU A 3 0.57 -4.17 -2.14
CA LEU A 3 -0.70 -4.75 -2.59
C LEU A 3 -1.91 -4.30 -1.77
N ALA A 4 -1.69 -3.96 -0.49
CA ALA A 4 -2.72 -3.40 0.38
C ALA A 4 -3.06 -1.94 0.04
N GLY A 5 -2.32 -1.31 -0.88
CA GLY A 5 -2.56 0.07 -1.29
C GLY A 5 -1.97 1.10 -0.32
N VAL A 6 -0.91 0.77 0.44
CA VAL A 6 -0.28 1.74 1.34
C VAL A 6 0.35 2.88 0.55
N ASN A 7 0.32 4.10 1.10
CA ASN A 7 0.98 5.27 0.55
C ASN A 7 2.50 5.02 0.35
N THR A 8 3.02 5.31 -0.85
CA THR A 8 4.43 5.08 -1.18
C THR A 8 5.39 5.98 -0.41
N LYS A 9 4.95 7.17 0.03
CA LYS A 9 5.73 8.06 0.90
C LYS A 9 5.93 7.43 2.28
N GLU A 10 4.86 6.89 2.86
CA GLU A 10 4.91 6.24 4.17
C GLU A 10 5.68 4.91 4.10
N MET A 11 5.50 4.14 3.02
CA MET A 11 6.33 2.96 2.77
C MET A 11 7.82 3.33 2.66
N ALA A 12 8.16 4.42 1.96
CA ALA A 12 9.55 4.86 1.86
C ALA A 12 10.13 5.19 3.24
N ALA A 13 9.40 5.95 4.06
CA ALA A 13 9.81 6.25 5.43
C ALA A 13 9.97 4.98 6.28
N ALA A 14 9.00 4.06 6.23
CA ALA A 14 9.00 2.85 7.04
C ALA A 14 10.12 1.86 6.67
N PHE A 15 10.51 1.80 5.39
CA PHE A 15 11.58 0.93 4.91
C PHE A 15 12.94 1.64 4.80
N GLY A 16 13.04 2.92 5.20
CA GLY A 16 14.29 3.68 5.16
C GLY A 16 14.78 4.07 3.76
N TYR A 17 13.87 4.19 2.78
CA TYR A 17 14.21 4.69 1.44
C TYR A 17 14.22 6.22 1.38
N SER A 18 15.05 6.77 0.50
CA SER A 18 15.18 8.22 0.28
C SER A 18 13.91 8.90 -0.24
N GLY A 19 12.99 8.15 -0.85
CA GLY A 19 11.74 8.71 -1.35
C GLY A 19 10.79 7.71 -2.01
N PRO A 20 9.59 8.16 -2.41
CA PRO A 20 8.55 7.30 -2.96
C PRO A 20 8.91 6.67 -4.31
N GLY A 21 9.82 7.28 -5.08
CA GLY A 21 10.32 6.72 -6.34
C GLY A 21 11.06 5.40 -6.15
N ALA A 22 11.79 5.23 -5.04
CA ALA A 22 12.51 4.01 -4.72
C ALA A 22 11.55 2.82 -4.51
N ILE A 23 10.36 3.07 -3.95
CA ILE A 23 9.31 2.05 -3.81
C ILE A 23 8.82 1.58 -5.18
N GLY A 24 8.64 2.50 -6.13
CA GLY A 24 8.28 2.17 -7.52
C GLY A 24 9.35 1.31 -8.22
N ALA A 25 10.63 1.63 -8.03
CA ALA A 25 11.73 0.83 -8.55
C ALA A 25 11.79 -0.56 -7.88
N ARG A 26 11.56 -0.63 -6.56
CA ARG A 26 11.54 -1.90 -5.82
C ARG A 26 10.38 -2.80 -6.26
N ARG A 27 9.20 -2.22 -6.52
CA ARG A 27 8.06 -2.95 -7.12
C ARG A 27 8.47 -3.66 -8.40
N ILE A 28 9.14 -2.96 -9.33
CA ILE A 28 9.61 -3.55 -10.60
C ILE A 28 10.53 -4.74 -10.33
N ARG A 29 11.54 -4.56 -9.48
CA ARG A 29 12.50 -5.63 -9.17
C ARG A 29 11.85 -6.85 -8.51
N LEU A 30 10.78 -6.65 -7.76
CA LEU A 30 10.03 -7.72 -7.10
C LEU A 30 8.95 -8.33 -8.01
N GLY A 31 8.80 -7.89 -9.27
CA GLY A 31 7.78 -8.37 -10.18
C GLY A 31 6.34 -8.04 -9.73
N LEU A 32 6.16 -7.06 -8.85
CA LEU A 32 4.85 -6.73 -8.32
C LEU A 32 4.02 -5.94 -9.34
N PRO A 33 2.70 -6.16 -9.40
CA PRO A 33 1.83 -5.46 -10.32
C PRO A 33 1.80 -3.94 -10.04
N ALA A 34 1.56 -3.16 -11.10
CA ALA A 34 1.34 -1.73 -10.96
C ALA A 34 0.03 -1.45 -10.22
N ARG A 35 -0.02 -0.36 -9.46
CA ARG A 35 -1.25 0.11 -8.82
C ARG A 35 -2.27 0.50 -9.90
N GLN A 36 -3.54 0.24 -9.62
CA GLN A 36 -4.64 0.66 -10.49
C GLN A 36 -5.05 2.10 -10.16
N ARG A 37 -5.17 2.95 -11.18
CA ARG A 37 -5.81 4.26 -11.04
C ARG A 37 -7.33 4.08 -11.13
N GLU A 38 -8.07 4.85 -10.36
CA GLU A 38 -9.49 5.01 -10.58
C GLU A 38 -9.71 5.71 -11.92
N ARG A 39 -10.68 5.21 -12.68
CA ARG A 39 -11.08 5.81 -13.94
C ARG A 39 -11.94 7.03 -13.60
N GLY A 40 -11.29 8.15 -13.31
CA GLY A 40 -11.96 9.43 -13.12
C GLY A 40 -12.59 9.91 -14.44
N THR A 41 -13.69 10.64 -14.36
CA THR A 41 -14.24 11.44 -15.46
C THR A 41 -13.34 12.67 -15.67
N GLY A 42 -12.13 12.48 -16.22
CA GLY A 42 -11.16 13.55 -16.52
C GLY A 42 -9.69 13.16 -16.30
N ASN A 43 -8.75 14.11 -16.50
CA ASN A 43 -7.29 13.93 -16.34
C ASN A 43 -6.82 13.67 -14.89
N SER A 44 -7.74 13.60 -13.93
CA SER A 44 -7.46 13.58 -12.49
C SER A 44 -7.90 12.26 -11.84
N GLY A 45 -7.58 11.13 -12.46
CA GLY A 45 -7.85 9.81 -11.86
C GLY A 45 -6.96 9.57 -10.64
N GLY A 46 -7.57 9.59 -9.44
CA GLY A 46 -6.92 9.22 -8.19
C GLY A 46 -6.48 7.76 -8.16
N TRP A 47 -5.77 7.34 -7.12
CA TRP A 47 -5.43 5.93 -6.94
C TRP A 47 -6.56 5.19 -6.26
N LYS A 48 -6.95 4.04 -6.82
CA LYS A 48 -8.17 3.29 -6.46
C LYS A 48 -8.30 2.85 -5.00
N LYS A 49 -7.22 2.91 -4.24
CA LYS A 49 -7.21 2.68 -2.79
C LYS A 49 -5.85 3.13 -2.25
N THR A 50 -5.83 4.20 -1.47
CA THR A 50 -4.63 4.59 -0.73
C THR A 50 -4.97 4.59 0.75
N ILE A 51 -4.40 3.64 1.51
CA ILE A 51 -4.51 3.59 2.97
C ILE A 51 -3.21 4.09 3.60
N THR A 52 -3.29 4.56 4.84
CA THR A 52 -2.09 4.88 5.62
C THR A 52 -1.42 3.61 6.14
N ILE A 53 -0.16 3.71 6.53
CA ILE A 53 0.57 2.62 7.18
C ILE A 53 -0.05 2.21 8.52
N ALA A 54 -0.63 3.18 9.25
CA ALA A 54 -1.36 2.92 10.49
C ALA A 54 -2.61 2.07 10.23
N GLN A 55 -3.42 2.46 9.25
CA GLN A 55 -4.59 1.68 8.83
C GLN A 55 -4.21 0.26 8.37
N PHE A 56 -3.05 0.10 7.72
CA PHE A 56 -2.54 -1.22 7.35
C PHE A 56 -2.23 -2.07 8.59
N TYR A 57 -1.58 -1.51 9.61
CA TYR A 57 -1.28 -2.25 10.83
C TYR A 57 -2.53 -2.58 11.65
N GLU A 58 -3.51 -1.69 11.71
CA GLU A 58 -4.81 -1.96 12.33
C GLU A 58 -5.55 -3.11 11.63
N GLN A 59 -5.51 -3.15 10.29
CA GLN A 59 -6.09 -4.25 9.51
C GLN A 59 -5.41 -5.59 9.79
N GLU A 60 -4.07 -5.62 9.82
CA GLU A 60 -3.30 -6.82 10.16
C GLU A 60 -3.59 -7.29 11.60
N LEU A 61 -3.71 -6.36 12.54
CA LEU A 61 -4.08 -6.67 13.92
C LEU A 61 -5.49 -7.28 13.99
N ALA A 62 -6.47 -6.67 13.33
CA ALA A 62 -7.84 -7.16 13.29
C ALA A 62 -7.93 -8.55 12.63
N GLU A 63 -7.20 -8.80 11.54
CA GLU A 63 -7.07 -10.12 10.90
C GLU A 63 -6.53 -11.17 11.87
N ARG A 64 -5.48 -10.82 12.63
CA ARG A 64 -4.89 -11.73 13.62
C ARG A 64 -5.85 -12.06 14.76
N MET A 65 -6.52 -11.05 15.32
CA MET A 65 -7.51 -11.24 16.38
C MET A 65 -8.66 -12.15 15.92
N LYS A 66 -9.14 -11.98 14.68
CA LYS A 66 -10.18 -12.85 14.11
C LYS A 66 -9.71 -14.30 14.00
N ARG A 67 -8.47 -14.54 13.57
CA ARG A 67 -7.90 -15.90 13.48
C ARG A 67 -7.72 -16.57 14.84
N GLU A 68 -7.39 -15.78 15.87
CA GLU A 68 -7.26 -16.27 17.24
C GLU A 68 -8.63 -16.53 17.88
N ALA A 69 -9.64 -15.70 17.60
CA ALA A 69 -11.02 -15.90 18.06
C ALA A 69 -11.75 -17.05 17.38
N SER A 70 -11.32 -17.46 16.18
CA SER A 70 -11.88 -18.60 15.43
C SER A 70 -11.22 -19.95 15.76
N LYS A 71 -10.30 -19.99 16.74
CA LYS A 71 -9.69 -21.21 17.27
C LYS A 71 -10.39 -21.64 18.55
#